data_AF-A0A3M1S860-F1
#
_entry.id   AF-A0A3M1S860-F1
#
_cell.length_a   1.000
_cell.length_b   1.000
_cell.length_c   1.000
_cell.angle_alpha   90.00
_cell.angle_beta   90.00
_cell.angle_gamma   90.00
#
_symmetry.space_group_name_H-M   'P 1'
#
loop_
_entity.id
_entity.type
_entity.pdbx_description
1 polymer ?
#
loop_
_entity_poly.entity_id
_entity_poly.type
_entity_poly.pdbx_seq_one_letter_code
_entity_poly.pdbx_strand_id
1 'polypeptide(L)'
;DEEELDLEAQKAEKRRRQRRGFAEERPRVYSLAEKLELLFRYDFPTVRDVRIHPVWVAGEILEFGGDFQKYISSKGLQRQEGIVFRHLLRMILLLGEFSQLAPAERDPDEWEAELRELADRITECCRRVDPLSTEKALEQIESSEEAEED
;
A
#
# COMPACT_ATOMS: atom_id res chain seq x y z
N ASP A 1 40.77 21.07 43.54
CA ASP A 1 39.94 20.18 44.36
C ASP A 1 39.32 19.10 43.48
N GLU A 2 39.96 17.93 43.43
CA GLU A 2 39.51 16.78 42.62
C GLU A 2 38.15 16.24 43.08
N GLU A 3 37.82 16.39 44.36
CA GLU A 3 36.51 16.02 44.93
C GLU A 3 35.36 16.87 44.37
N GLU A 4 35.60 18.15 44.06
CA GLU A 4 34.56 19.03 43.51
C GLU A 4 34.21 18.65 42.06
N LEU A 5 35.23 18.26 41.28
CA LEU A 5 35.08 17.76 39.91
C LEU A 5 34.32 16.43 39.84
N ASP A 6 34.57 15.51 40.79
CA ASP A 6 33.85 14.23 40.87
C ASP A 6 32.38 14.42 41.27
N LEU A 7 32.09 15.33 42.21
CA LEU A 7 30.73 15.68 42.61
C LEU A 7 29.93 16.33 41.45
N GLU A 8 30.56 17.17 40.64
CA GLU A 8 29.94 17.73 39.44
C GLU A 8 29.67 16.67 38.37
N ALA A 9 30.61 15.74 38.15
CA ALA A 9 30.45 14.62 37.22
C ALA A 9 29.27 13.72 37.63
N GLN A 10 29.18 13.37 38.92
CA GLN A 10 28.08 12.56 39.47
C GLN A 10 26.73 13.28 39.38
N LYS A 11 26.67 14.59 39.63
CA LYS A 11 25.45 15.39 39.42
C LYS A 11 25.06 15.46 37.95
N ALA A 12 26.02 15.60 37.04
CA ALA A 12 25.77 15.63 35.60
C ALA A 12 25.24 14.29 35.08
N GLU A 13 25.80 13.17 35.55
CA GLU A 13 25.32 11.83 35.22
C GLU A 13 23.92 11.59 35.79
N LYS A 14 23.66 11.99 37.04
CA LYS A 14 22.33 11.89 37.66
C LYS A 14 21.30 12.70 36.87
N ARG A 15 21.64 13.92 36.44
CA ARG A 15 20.80 14.77 35.58
C ARG A 15 20.54 14.13 34.20
N ARG A 16 21.56 13.49 33.59
CA ARG A 16 21.42 12.76 32.33
C ARG A 16 20.51 11.53 32.46
N ARG A 17 20.66 10.75 33.54
CA ARG A 17 19.77 9.62 33.85
C ARG A 17 18.34 10.08 34.11
N GLN A 18 18.16 11.18 34.84
CA GLN A 18 16.84 11.74 35.14
C GLN A 18 16.14 12.23 33.86
N ARG A 19 16.86 12.88 32.93
CA ARG A 19 16.31 13.28 31.61
C ARG A 19 15.92 12.10 30.72
N ARG A 20 16.62 10.97 30.83
CA ARG A 20 16.29 9.73 30.07
C ARG A 20 14.99 9.06 30.54
N GLY A 21 14.57 9.27 31.79
CA GLY A 21 13.36 8.65 32.36
C GLY A 21 12.04 9.32 31.95
N PHE A 22 12.07 10.50 31.33
CA PHE A 22 10.87 11.28 30.94
C PHE A 22 10.71 11.43 29.42
N ALA A 23 11.40 10.62 28.62
CA ALA A 23 11.10 10.55 27.19
C ALA A 23 9.79 9.78 27.02
N GLU A 24 8.67 10.50 27.00
CA GLU A 24 7.36 9.94 26.68
C GLU A 24 7.45 9.20 25.35
N GLU A 25 7.14 7.91 25.37
CA GLU A 25 7.23 7.07 24.17
C GLU A 25 6.23 7.62 23.16
N ARG A 26 6.73 8.08 22.00
CA ARG A 26 5.86 8.70 20.99
C ARG A 26 4.75 7.72 20.66
N PRO A 27 3.46 8.15 20.67
CA PRO A 27 2.36 7.27 20.35
C PRO A 27 2.60 6.69 18.96
N ARG A 28 2.52 5.36 18.85
CA ARG A 28 2.71 4.65 17.59
C ARG A 28 1.67 5.14 16.58
N VAL A 29 2.13 5.64 15.43
CA VAL A 29 1.26 6.03 14.33
C VAL A 29 0.76 4.77 13.63
N TYR A 30 -0.55 4.60 13.53
CA TYR A 30 -1.15 3.53 12.76
C TYR A 30 -0.97 3.76 11.26
N SER A 31 -0.63 2.70 10.53
CA SER A 31 -0.71 2.66 9.07
C SER A 31 -2.16 2.84 8.59
N LEU A 32 -2.36 3.19 7.32
CA LEU A 32 -3.70 3.29 6.73
C LEU A 32 -4.50 1.99 6.92
N ALA A 33 -3.84 0.85 6.74
CA ALA A 33 -4.51 -0.43 6.84
C ALA A 33 -4.91 -0.77 8.28
N GLU A 34 -4.08 -0.46 9.28
CA GLU A 34 -4.44 -0.61 10.70
C GLU A 34 -5.61 0.31 11.09
N LYS A 35 -5.66 1.54 10.53
CA LYS A 35 -6.79 2.45 10.74
C LYS A 35 -8.09 1.89 10.15
N LEU A 36 -8.03 1.31 8.95
CA LEU A 36 -9.20 0.67 8.32
C LEU A 36 -9.65 -0.57 9.11
N GLU A 37 -8.71 -1.36 9.62
CA GLU A 37 -9.02 -2.50 10.48
C GLU A 37 -9.68 -2.08 11.80
N LEU A 38 -9.18 -1.00 12.43
CA LEU A 38 -9.77 -0.39 13.62
C LEU A 38 -11.20 0.09 13.34
N LEU A 39 -11.41 0.79 12.23
CA LEU A 39 -12.72 1.28 11.82
C LEU A 39 -13.69 0.11 11.60
N PHE A 40 -13.27 -0.92 10.87
CA PHE A 40 -14.09 -2.11 10.63
C PHE A 40 -14.49 -2.80 11.95
N ARG A 41 -13.56 -2.97 12.89
CA ARG A 41 -13.87 -3.58 14.20
C ARG A 41 -14.82 -2.73 15.04
N TYR A 42 -14.73 -1.41 14.92
CA TYR A 42 -15.63 -0.48 15.60
C TYR A 42 -17.06 -0.59 15.03
N ASP A 43 -17.20 -0.62 13.70
CA ASP A 43 -18.51 -0.71 13.03
C ASP A 43 -19.14 -2.09 13.16
N PHE A 44 -18.33 -3.16 13.27
CA PHE A 44 -18.78 -4.55 13.33
C PHE A 44 -18.26 -5.31 14.57
N PRO A 45 -18.63 -4.89 15.80
CA PRO A 45 -18.07 -5.46 17.04
C PRO A 45 -18.45 -6.93 17.30
N THR A 46 -19.46 -7.43 16.59
CA THR A 46 -19.92 -8.83 16.66
C THR A 46 -19.09 -9.77 15.80
N VAL A 47 -18.33 -9.27 14.81
CA VAL A 47 -17.48 -10.06 13.92
C VAL A 47 -16.10 -10.23 14.57
N ARG A 48 -15.90 -11.35 15.28
CA ARG A 48 -14.65 -11.62 16.02
C ARG A 48 -13.73 -12.64 15.36
N ASP A 49 -14.27 -13.46 14.47
CA ASP A 49 -13.57 -14.65 13.96
C ASP A 49 -12.89 -14.41 12.59
N VAL A 50 -12.94 -13.17 12.09
CA VAL A 50 -12.33 -12.78 10.82
C VAL A 50 -10.93 -12.24 11.09
N ARG A 51 -9.92 -12.95 10.58
CA ARG A 51 -8.54 -12.47 10.55
C ARG A 51 -8.33 -11.57 9.34
N ILE A 52 -7.97 -10.32 9.59
CA ILE A 52 -7.68 -9.32 8.56
C ILE A 52 -6.17 -9.17 8.47
N HIS A 53 -5.63 -9.20 7.24
CA HIS A 53 -4.22 -8.93 6.99
C HIS A 53 -4.12 -7.91 5.87
N PRO A 54 -3.36 -6.82 6.04
CA PRO A 54 -3.09 -5.89 4.96
C PRO A 54 -2.13 -6.52 3.96
N VAL A 55 -2.44 -6.44 2.67
CA VAL A 55 -1.61 -7.00 1.61
C VAL A 55 -1.36 -5.93 0.55
N TRP A 56 -0.09 -5.67 0.24
CA TRP A 56 0.29 -4.79 -0.86
C TRP A 56 0.41 -5.58 -2.16
N VAL A 57 -0.72 -5.96 -2.73
CA VAL A 57 -0.80 -6.92 -3.84
C VAL A 57 -0.12 -6.42 -5.10
N ALA A 58 -0.46 -5.21 -5.57
CA ALA A 58 -0.02 -4.73 -6.87
C ALA A 58 1.51 -4.58 -6.96
N GLY A 59 2.13 -3.97 -5.95
CA GLY A 59 3.58 -3.81 -5.92
C GLY A 59 4.31 -5.15 -5.76
N GLU A 60 3.82 -6.01 -4.87
CA GLU A 60 4.48 -7.29 -4.60
C GLU A 60 4.41 -8.23 -5.82
N ILE A 61 3.33 -8.21 -6.60
CA ILE A 61 3.26 -8.97 -7.85
C ILE A 61 4.33 -8.51 -8.86
N LEU A 62 4.60 -7.20 -8.91
CA LEU A 62 5.66 -6.67 -9.78
C LEU A 62 7.06 -7.09 -9.32
N GLU A 63 7.29 -7.22 -8.01
CA GLU A 63 8.54 -7.81 -7.45
C GLU A 63 8.68 -9.29 -7.81
N PHE A 64 7.56 -10.01 -7.97
CA PHE A 64 7.53 -11.38 -8.48
C PHE A 64 7.67 -11.46 -10.01
N GLY A 65 7.99 -10.36 -10.69
CA GLY A 65 8.14 -10.30 -12.15
C GLY A 65 6.80 -10.37 -12.89
N GLY A 66 5.71 -10.02 -12.23
CA GLY A 66 4.35 -10.17 -12.77
C GLY A 66 3.90 -11.63 -12.86
N ASP A 67 4.57 -12.58 -12.20
CA ASP A 67 4.11 -13.97 -12.13
C ASP A 67 3.04 -14.13 -11.05
N PHE A 68 1.79 -14.00 -11.47
CA PHE A 68 0.62 -14.11 -10.59
C PHE A 68 0.55 -15.44 -9.86
N GLN A 69 0.80 -16.56 -10.56
CA GLN A 69 0.64 -17.88 -9.97
C GLN A 69 1.74 -18.15 -8.93
N LYS A 70 2.96 -17.72 -9.22
CA LYS A 70 4.07 -17.78 -8.25
C LYS A 70 3.77 -16.93 -7.01
N TYR A 71 3.19 -15.75 -7.19
CA TYR A 71 2.77 -14.90 -6.08
C TYR A 71 1.71 -15.57 -5.18
N ILE A 72 0.59 -16.00 -5.79
CA ILE A 72 -0.53 -16.62 -5.07
C ILE A 72 -0.09 -17.87 -4.31
N SER A 73 0.71 -18.72 -4.93
CA SER A 73 1.22 -19.94 -4.30
C SER A 73 2.17 -19.64 -3.14
N SER A 74 3.10 -18.69 -3.31
CA SER A 74 4.07 -18.31 -2.28
C SER A 74 3.43 -17.67 -1.05
N LYS A 75 2.30 -16.98 -1.24
CA LYS A 75 1.57 -16.29 -0.16
C LYS A 75 0.40 -17.07 0.42
N GLY A 76 0.10 -18.26 -0.10
CA GLY A 76 -1.03 -19.07 0.37
C GLY A 76 -2.39 -18.44 0.07
N LEU A 77 -2.51 -17.70 -1.04
CA LEU A 77 -3.70 -16.91 -1.40
C LEU A 77 -4.63 -17.64 -2.38
N GLN A 78 -4.51 -18.97 -2.53
CA GLN A 78 -5.25 -19.73 -3.54
C GLN A 78 -6.78 -19.57 -3.42
N ARG A 79 -7.29 -19.36 -2.19
CA ARG A 79 -8.73 -19.13 -1.95
C ARG A 79 -9.18 -17.71 -2.25
N GLN A 80 -8.26 -16.77 -2.43
CA GLN A 80 -8.51 -15.34 -2.65
C GLN A 80 -8.03 -14.86 -4.01
N GLU A 81 -7.58 -15.75 -4.88
CA GLU A 81 -7.10 -15.45 -6.24
C GLU A 81 -8.04 -14.51 -7.01
N GLY A 82 -9.34 -14.79 -7.03
CA GLY A 82 -10.30 -13.93 -7.73
C GLY A 82 -10.45 -12.53 -7.12
N ILE A 83 -10.22 -12.35 -5.82
CA ILE A 83 -10.20 -11.03 -5.18
C ILE A 83 -8.94 -10.27 -5.61
N VAL A 84 -7.78 -10.94 -5.58
CA VAL A 84 -6.50 -10.39 -6.03
C VAL A 84 -6.60 -9.96 -7.49
N PHE A 85 -7.08 -10.83 -8.37
CA PHE A 85 -7.24 -10.53 -9.80
C PHE A 85 -8.13 -9.30 -10.04
N ARG A 86 -9.32 -9.24 -9.42
CA ARG A 86 -10.19 -8.05 -9.52
C ARG A 86 -9.57 -6.78 -8.94
N HIS A 87 -8.71 -6.90 -7.93
CA HIS A 87 -8.01 -5.76 -7.36
C HIS A 87 -6.95 -5.22 -8.33
N LEU A 88 -6.23 -6.10 -9.04
CA LEU A 88 -5.29 -5.71 -10.09
C LEU A 88 -6.00 -5.05 -11.27
N LEU A 89 -7.14 -5.58 -11.71
CA LEU A 89 -7.95 -4.94 -12.75
C LEU A 89 -8.33 -3.51 -12.35
N ARG A 90 -8.84 -3.30 -11.13
CA ARG A 90 -9.15 -1.96 -10.63
C ARG A 90 -7.92 -1.05 -10.54
N MET A 91 -6.75 -1.60 -10.22
CA MET A 91 -5.52 -0.83 -10.17
C MET A 91 -5.12 -0.31 -11.55
N ILE A 92 -5.26 -1.12 -12.61
CA ILE A 92 -4.98 -0.67 -13.99
C ILE A 92 -5.79 0.58 -14.33
N LEU A 93 -7.07 0.59 -13.97
CA LEU A 93 -7.97 1.72 -14.23
C LEU A 93 -7.58 2.95 -13.42
N LEU A 94 -7.34 2.77 -12.12
CA LEU A 94 -6.91 3.83 -11.24
C LEU A 94 -5.61 4.49 -11.73
N LEU A 95 -4.68 3.69 -12.27
CA LEU A 95 -3.44 4.21 -12.87
C LEU A 95 -3.71 5.02 -14.13
N GLY A 96 -4.67 4.61 -14.96
CA GLY A 96 -5.11 5.36 -16.15
C GLY A 96 -5.82 6.68 -15.81
N GLU A 97 -6.64 6.70 -14.75
CA GLU A 97 -7.24 7.95 -14.25
C GLU A 97 -6.17 8.87 -13.66
N PHE A 98 -5.22 8.32 -12.89
CA PHE A 98 -4.18 9.10 -12.22
C PHE A 98 -3.11 9.63 -13.17
N SER A 99 -2.87 8.98 -14.31
CA SER A 99 -1.91 9.46 -15.31
C SER A 99 -2.28 10.84 -15.85
N GLN A 100 -3.57 11.19 -15.84
CA GLN A 100 -4.09 12.49 -16.27
C GLN A 100 -3.92 13.59 -15.20
N LEU A 101 -3.61 13.21 -13.95
CA LEU A 101 -3.55 14.10 -12.79
C LEU A 101 -2.12 14.28 -12.27
N ALA A 102 -1.26 14.88 -13.09
CA ALA A 102 0.13 15.14 -12.74
C ALA A 102 0.24 16.12 -11.54
N PRO A 103 1.03 15.79 -10.50
CA PRO A 103 1.36 16.73 -9.41
C PRO A 103 2.06 17.98 -9.94
N ALA A 104 1.85 19.13 -9.28
CA ALA A 104 2.42 20.41 -9.70
C ALA A 104 3.97 20.43 -9.72
N GLU A 105 4.60 19.57 -8.93
CA GLU A 105 6.05 19.44 -8.82
C GLU A 105 6.67 18.48 -9.83
N ARG A 106 5.87 17.83 -10.68
CA ARG A 106 6.34 16.83 -11.65
C ARG A 106 6.05 17.24 -13.09
N ASP A 107 6.91 16.76 -13.98
CA ASP A 107 6.66 16.84 -15.42
C ASP A 107 5.47 15.95 -15.78
N PRO A 108 4.45 16.48 -16.48
CA PRO A 108 3.25 15.71 -16.82
C PRO A 108 3.52 14.51 -17.73
N ASP A 109 4.43 14.64 -18.69
CA ASP A 109 4.72 13.58 -19.67
C ASP A 109 5.49 12.43 -18.99
N GLU A 110 6.47 12.76 -18.14
CA GLU A 110 7.17 11.76 -17.32
C GLU A 110 6.23 11.04 -16.36
N TRP A 111 5.31 11.78 -15.72
CA TRP A 111 4.30 11.21 -14.82
C TRP A 111 3.36 10.24 -15.54
N GLU A 112 2.83 10.65 -16.69
CA GLU A 112 1.94 9.80 -17.50
C GLU A 112 2.68 8.53 -17.93
N ALA A 113 3.91 8.66 -18.42
CA ALA A 113 4.71 7.54 -18.88
C ALA A 113 4.99 6.52 -17.77
N GLU A 114 5.37 6.98 -16.56
CA GLU A 114 5.61 6.11 -15.40
C GLU A 114 4.36 5.31 -15.02
N LEU A 115 3.20 5.96 -14.94
CA LEU A 115 1.95 5.28 -14.55
C LEU A 115 1.45 4.34 -15.64
N ARG A 116 1.62 4.71 -16.91
CA ARG A 116 1.28 3.87 -18.06
C ARG A 116 2.13 2.61 -18.11
N GLU A 117 3.44 2.70 -17.85
CA GLU A 117 4.32 1.53 -17.77
C GLU A 117 3.88 0.57 -16.66
N LEU A 118 3.49 1.09 -15.49
CA LEU A 118 2.96 0.27 -14.40
C LEU A 118 1.65 -0.41 -14.80
N ALA A 119 0.72 0.33 -15.41
CA ALA A 119 -0.54 -0.19 -15.89
C ALA A 119 -0.33 -1.33 -16.92
N ASP A 120 0.58 -1.15 -17.87
CA ASP A 120 0.91 -2.14 -18.89
C ASP A 120 1.47 -3.43 -18.27
N ARG A 121 2.39 -3.31 -17.30
CA ARG A 121 2.97 -4.46 -16.61
C ARG A 121 1.93 -5.26 -15.82
N ILE A 122 1.01 -4.57 -15.16
CA ILE A 122 -0.10 -5.22 -14.43
C ILE A 122 -1.09 -5.83 -15.43
N THR A 123 -1.37 -5.17 -16.55
CA THR A 123 -2.22 -5.68 -17.62
C THR A 123 -1.66 -6.98 -18.20
N GLU A 124 -0.36 -7.04 -18.49
CA GLU A 124 0.28 -8.26 -18.98
C GLU A 124 0.27 -9.40 -17.94
N CYS A 125 0.37 -9.06 -16.65
CA CYS A 125 0.14 -10.03 -15.58
C CYS A 125 -1.29 -10.58 -15.62
N CYS A 126 -2.31 -9.72 -15.71
CA CYS A 126 -3.72 -10.12 -15.77
C CYS A 126 -4.06 -10.92 -17.03
N ARG A 127 -3.57 -10.49 -18.21
CA ARG A 127 -3.77 -11.20 -19.49
C ARG A 127 -3.25 -12.63 -19.44
N ARG A 128 -2.10 -12.88 -18.81
CA ARG A 128 -1.58 -14.25 -18.65
C ARG A 128 -2.43 -15.15 -17.77
N VAL A 129 -3.22 -14.57 -16.85
CA VAL A 129 -4.14 -15.31 -15.96
C VAL A 129 -5.46 -15.58 -16.66
N ASP A 130 -6.11 -14.54 -17.17
CA ASP A 130 -7.37 -14.62 -17.90
C ASP A 130 -7.47 -13.47 -18.94
N PRO A 131 -7.13 -13.72 -20.21
CA PRO A 131 -7.21 -12.72 -21.26
C PRO A 131 -8.63 -12.19 -21.44
N LEU A 132 -9.64 -13.06 -21.45
CA LEU A 132 -11.01 -12.69 -21.78
C LEU A 132 -11.59 -11.73 -20.75
N SER A 133 -11.41 -12.04 -19.46
CA SER A 133 -11.87 -11.16 -18.38
C SER A 133 -11.07 -9.85 -18.34
N THR A 134 -9.80 -9.87 -18.73
CA THR A 134 -8.96 -8.66 -18.77
C THR A 134 -9.41 -7.72 -19.89
N GLU A 135 -9.56 -8.21 -21.13
CA GLU A 135 -10.04 -7.37 -22.24
C GLU A 135 -11.44 -6.84 -21.96
N LYS A 136 -12.36 -7.70 -21.48
CA LYS A 136 -13.70 -7.26 -21.14
C LYS A 136 -13.72 -6.18 -20.06
N ALA A 137 -12.81 -6.25 -19.09
CA ALA A 137 -12.68 -5.19 -18.10
C ALA A 137 -12.24 -3.90 -18.77
N LEU A 138 -11.17 -3.91 -19.57
CA LEU A 138 -10.67 -2.71 -20.27
C LEU A 138 -11.73 -2.08 -21.19
N GLU A 139 -12.43 -2.89 -22.00
CA GLU A 139 -13.51 -2.44 -22.89
C GLU A 139 -14.68 -1.79 -22.12
N GLN A 140 -15.05 -2.36 -20.96
CA GLN A 140 -16.13 -1.80 -20.14
C GLN A 140 -15.79 -0.40 -19.63
N ILE A 141 -14.52 -0.10 -19.41
CA ILE A 141 -14.08 1.23 -18.98
C ILE A 141 -14.08 2.20 -20.15
N GLU A 142 -13.48 1.83 -21.29
CA GLU A 142 -13.51 2.68 -22.49
C GLU A 142 -14.96 3.06 -22.84
N SER A 143 -15.90 2.10 -22.77
CA SER A 143 -17.32 2.37 -23.01
C SER A 143 -18.00 3.25 -21.95
N SER A 144 -17.49 3.26 -20.71
CA SER A 144 -18.02 4.13 -19.66
C SER A 144 -17.50 5.56 -19.77
N GLU A 145 -16.25 5.73 -20.21
CA GLU A 145 -15.65 7.03 -20.47
C GLU A 145 -16.34 7.72 -21.66
N GLU A 146 -16.56 7.00 -22.76
CA GLU A 146 -17.28 7.52 -23.93
C GLU A 146 -18.73 7.96 -23.61
N ALA A 147 -19.40 7.27 -22.67
CA ALA A 147 -20.77 7.59 -22.28
C ALA A 147 -20.90 8.80 -21.33
N GLU A 148 -19.80 9.24 -20.70
CA GLU A 148 -19.76 10.43 -19.83
C GLU A 148 -19.37 11.71 -20.59
N GLU A 149 -18.84 11.57 -21.81
CA GLU A 149 -18.47 12.69 -22.69
C GLU A 149 -19.60 13.19 -23.62
N ASP A 150 -20.67 12.41 -23.80
CA ASP A 150 -21.90 12.74 -24.57
C ASP A 150 -23.00 13.43 -23.72
#